data_AF-A0A0D0ND46-F1
#
_entry.id   AF-A0A0D0ND46-F1
#
_cell.length_a   1.000
_cell.length_b   1.000
_cell.length_c   1.000
_cell.angle_alpha   90.00
_cell.angle_beta   90.00
_cell.angle_gamma   90.00
#
_symmetry.space_group_name_H-M   'P 1'
#
loop_
_entity.id
_entity.type
_entity.pdbx_description
1 polymer ?
#
loop_
_entity_poly.entity_id
_entity_poly.type
_entity_poly.pdbx_seq_one_letter_code
_entity_poly.pdbx_strand_id
1 'polypeptide(L)'
;MTPLFASLRWLYRLEWRRGFYDWARSDGVTWVYMFKVLLAAFLTLWLAMRLELPQPRTAMITVFIVMQPQSGQVFAKSFYRFLGTLAGSAVMVALIALFAQNTELFLGSLTLWVGLCTAGAARYRNFRAYGFVLAGYTAAMIGLPALAHPEGAFMAAVW
;
A
#
# COMPACT_ATOMS: atom_id res chain seq x y z
N MET A 1 46.11 40.13 40.08
CA MET A 1 46.66 39.02 39.27
C MET A 1 45.53 38.03 39.03
N THR A 2 45.06 37.96 37.79
CA THR A 2 43.77 37.41 37.33
C THR A 2 43.78 35.89 37.10
N PRO A 3 42.76 35.11 37.53
CA PRO A 3 42.61 33.72 37.11
C PRO A 3 41.78 33.64 35.82
N LEU A 4 42.42 33.82 34.66
CA LEU A 4 41.77 33.75 33.33
C LEU A 4 41.67 32.34 32.72
N PHE A 5 42.01 31.28 33.48
CA PHE A 5 42.06 29.91 32.94
C PHE A 5 40.78 29.07 33.13
N ALA A 6 39.70 29.65 33.67
CA ALA A 6 38.43 28.93 33.86
C ALA A 6 37.54 28.91 32.59
N SER A 7 37.71 29.85 31.67
CA SER A 7 36.83 30.02 30.49
C SER A 7 37.07 29.01 29.36
N LEU A 8 38.23 28.36 29.32
CA LEU A 8 38.62 27.43 28.24
C LEU A 8 38.05 26.01 28.39
N ARG A 9 37.54 25.62 29.56
CA ARG A 9 36.82 24.33 29.74
C ARG A 9 35.45 24.30 29.07
N TRP A 10 34.85 25.46 28.77
CA TRP A 10 33.57 25.56 28.10
C TRP A 10 33.63 25.16 26.62
N LEU A 11 34.77 25.40 25.97
CA LEU A 11 35.02 25.05 24.56
C LEU A 11 35.21 23.54 24.34
N TYR A 12 35.68 22.79 25.34
CA TYR A 12 35.75 21.32 25.26
C TYR A 12 34.36 20.65 25.38
N ARG A 13 33.32 21.43 25.71
CA ARG A 13 31.91 21.02 25.69
C ARG A 13 31.27 21.24 24.31
N LEU A 14 32.04 21.25 23.23
CA LEU A 14 31.55 21.24 21.85
C LEU A 14 30.87 19.89 21.54
N GLU A 15 29.71 19.68 22.16
CA GLU A 15 28.72 18.62 21.89
C GLU A 15 28.27 18.64 20.43
N TRP A 16 28.53 19.74 19.72
CA TRP A 16 28.19 19.95 18.32
C TRP A 16 28.79 18.90 17.37
N ARG A 17 30.03 18.45 17.62
CA ARG A 17 30.65 17.40 16.79
C ARG A 17 30.05 16.01 17.06
N ARG A 18 29.74 15.69 18.32
CA ARG A 18 29.12 14.40 18.68
C ARG A 18 27.67 14.36 18.22
N GLY A 19 26.91 15.43 18.46
CA GLY A 19 25.54 15.60 18.00
C GLY A 19 25.41 15.57 16.47
N PHE A 20 26.37 16.12 15.72
CA PHE A 20 26.36 16.02 14.25
C PHE A 20 26.61 14.59 13.75
N TYR A 21 27.51 13.83 14.38
CA TYR A 21 27.74 12.43 14.03
C TYR A 21 26.57 11.52 14.46
N ASP A 22 25.96 11.79 15.60
CA ASP A 22 24.77 11.08 16.06
C ASP A 22 23.56 11.39 15.15
N TRP A 23 23.36 12.66 14.78
CA TRP A 23 22.37 13.10 13.80
C TRP A 23 22.59 12.49 12.42
N ALA A 24 23.83 12.50 11.90
CA ALA A 24 24.15 11.90 10.62
C ALA A 24 23.92 10.38 10.61
N ARG A 25 24.06 9.71 11.76
CA ARG A 25 23.89 8.26 11.90
C ARG A 25 22.45 7.83 12.14
N SER A 26 21.61 8.65 12.78
CA SER A 26 20.18 8.36 13.01
C SER A 26 19.26 8.97 11.96
N ASP A 27 19.42 10.25 11.67
CA ASP A 27 18.48 11.03 10.84
C ASP A 27 18.83 10.96 9.36
N GLY A 28 20.11 10.77 9.04
CA GLY A 28 20.58 10.58 7.66
C GLY A 28 19.94 9.35 6.98
N VAL A 29 19.75 8.26 7.72
CA VAL A 29 19.13 7.03 7.20
C VAL A 29 17.64 7.27 6.89
N THR A 30 16.96 8.04 7.74
CA THR A 30 15.56 8.45 7.56
C THR A 30 15.40 9.35 6.34
N TRP A 31 16.32 10.30 6.13
CA TRP A 31 16.33 11.21 4.99
C TRP A 31 16.53 10.46 3.66
N VAL A 32 17.46 9.51 3.62
CA VAL A 32 17.69 8.65 2.44
C VAL A 32 16.45 7.81 2.15
N TYR A 33 15.78 7.27 3.16
CA TYR A 33 14.52 6.55 2.97
C TYR A 33 13.43 7.45 2.40
N MET A 34 13.23 8.65 2.97
CA MET A 34 12.26 9.62 2.45
C MET A 34 12.52 9.96 0.98
N PHE A 35 13.77 10.20 0.60
CA PHE A 35 14.12 10.48 -0.79
C PHE A 35 13.82 9.30 -1.72
N LYS A 36 14.12 8.06 -1.30
CA LYS A 36 13.74 6.84 -2.05
C LYS A 36 12.23 6.72 -2.21
N VAL A 37 11.45 7.07 -1.18
CA VAL A 37 9.98 7.04 -1.22
C VAL A 37 9.43 8.07 -2.19
N LEU A 38 9.91 9.31 -2.10
CA LEU A 38 9.53 10.40 -3.00
C LEU A 38 9.86 10.05 -4.46
N LEU A 39 11.09 9.58 -4.71
CA LEU A 39 11.52 9.22 -6.06
C LEU A 39 10.67 8.10 -6.65
N ALA A 40 10.36 7.05 -5.87
CA ALA A 40 9.48 5.99 -6.33
C ALA A 40 8.04 6.48 -6.58
N ALA A 41 7.50 7.34 -5.72
CA ALA A 41 6.16 7.90 -5.90
C ALA A 41 6.07 8.74 -7.19
N PHE A 42 7.08 9.58 -7.47
CA PHE A 42 7.15 10.34 -8.71
C PHE A 42 7.33 9.44 -9.94
N LEU A 43 8.18 8.41 -9.86
CA LEU A 43 8.33 7.44 -10.95
C LEU A 43 7.02 6.68 -11.23
N THR A 44 6.31 6.26 -10.19
CA THR A 44 5.01 5.60 -10.36
C THR A 44 3.98 6.54 -10.94
N LEU A 45 3.93 7.81 -10.53
CA LEU A 45 3.01 8.78 -11.12
C LEU A 45 3.36 9.05 -12.58
N TRP A 46 4.65 9.20 -12.90
CA TRP A 46 5.12 9.35 -14.27
C TRP A 46 4.75 8.14 -15.14
N LEU A 47 4.94 6.92 -14.61
CA LEU A 47 4.56 5.69 -15.30
C LEU A 47 3.05 5.56 -15.46
N ALA A 48 2.27 5.91 -14.44
CA ALA A 48 0.81 5.87 -14.48
C ALA A 48 0.24 6.83 -15.52
N MET A 49 0.83 8.02 -15.64
CA MET A 49 0.48 8.99 -16.68
C MET A 49 0.90 8.49 -18.08
N ARG A 50 2.05 7.81 -18.19
CA ARG A 50 2.54 7.23 -19.47
C ARG A 50 1.71 6.06 -19.96
N LEU A 51 1.19 5.24 -19.05
CA LEU A 51 0.32 4.11 -19.34
C LEU A 51 -1.16 4.55 -19.48
N GLU A 52 -1.44 5.86 -19.43
CA GLU A 52 -2.79 6.43 -19.53
C GLU A 52 -3.79 5.77 -18.58
N LEU A 53 -3.35 5.38 -17.36
CA LEU A 53 -4.25 4.75 -16.42
C LEU A 53 -5.37 5.74 -16.03
N PRO A 54 -6.64 5.29 -15.98
CA PRO A 54 -7.78 6.14 -15.69
C PRO A 54 -7.71 6.77 -14.28
N GLN A 55 -6.93 6.19 -13.35
CA GLN A 55 -6.80 6.68 -11.98
C GLN A 55 -5.35 6.68 -11.47
N PRO A 56 -4.52 7.66 -11.90
CA PRO A 56 -3.12 7.76 -11.48
C PRO A 56 -2.96 8.03 -9.98
N ARG A 57 -3.96 8.66 -9.34
CA ARG A 57 -3.98 8.91 -7.89
C ARG A 57 -3.98 7.60 -7.10
N THR A 58 -4.75 6.61 -7.54
CA THR A 58 -4.87 5.31 -6.85
C THR A 58 -3.55 4.55 -6.91
N ALA A 59 -2.86 4.57 -8.06
CA ALA A 59 -1.53 3.99 -8.23
C ALA A 59 -0.52 4.61 -7.24
N MET A 60 -0.52 5.94 -7.10
CA MET A 60 0.39 6.64 -6.20
C MET A 60 0.14 6.32 -4.72
N ILE A 61 -1.13 6.23 -4.29
CA ILE A 61 -1.50 5.81 -2.92
C ILE A 61 -0.96 4.40 -2.63
N THR A 62 -0.94 3.51 -3.61
CA THR A 62 -0.44 2.14 -3.40
C THR A 62 1.04 2.09 -3.01
N VAL A 63 1.86 2.96 -3.62
CA VAL A 63 3.30 3.07 -3.35
C VAL A 63 3.52 3.49 -1.91
N PHE A 64 2.82 4.54 -1.46
CA PHE A 64 2.91 5.00 -0.07
C PHE A 64 2.46 3.93 0.94
N ILE A 65 1.44 3.14 0.61
CA ILE A 65 0.98 2.05 1.49
C ILE A 65 2.00 0.92 1.58
N VAL A 66 2.65 0.58 0.46
CA VAL A 66 3.58 -0.55 0.38
C VAL A 66 4.97 -0.18 0.92
N MET A 67 5.38 1.07 0.78
CA MET A 67 6.68 1.54 1.24
C MET A 67 6.82 1.48 2.75
N GLN A 68 7.78 0.69 3.19
CA GLN A 68 8.18 0.51 4.57
C GLN A 68 9.71 0.63 4.67
N PRO A 69 10.25 1.12 5.80
CA PRO A 69 11.69 1.34 5.97
C PRO A 69 12.53 0.05 5.86
N GLN A 70 11.91 -1.11 6.05
CA GLN A 70 12.55 -2.41 5.86
C GLN A 70 12.23 -2.98 4.47
N SER A 71 13.22 -3.00 3.57
CA SER A 71 13.09 -3.45 2.17
C SER A 71 12.45 -4.84 2.01
N GLY A 72 12.69 -5.77 2.95
CA GLY A 72 12.10 -7.13 2.90
C GLY A 72 10.60 -7.17 3.16
N GLN A 73 10.09 -6.27 4.01
CA GLN A 73 8.66 -6.20 4.33
C GLN A 73 7.85 -5.56 3.20
N VAL A 74 8.47 -4.62 2.47
CA VAL A 74 7.91 -3.99 1.26
C VAL A 74 7.58 -5.03 0.21
N PHE A 75 8.54 -5.92 -0.10
CA PHE A 75 8.36 -6.94 -1.13
C PHE A 75 7.26 -7.94 -0.76
N ALA A 76 7.26 -8.41 0.49
CA ALA A 76 6.22 -9.31 1.00
C ALA A 76 4.83 -8.64 0.93
N LYS A 77 4.71 -7.39 1.40
CA LYS A 77 3.43 -6.65 1.41
C LYS A 77 2.90 -6.38 0.00
N SER A 78 3.79 -6.03 -0.94
CA SER A 78 3.42 -5.81 -2.34
C SER A 78 2.97 -7.11 -3.02
N PHE A 79 3.62 -8.23 -2.73
CA PHE A 79 3.26 -9.54 -3.29
C PHE A 79 1.87 -10.00 -2.81
N TYR A 80 1.57 -9.87 -1.53
CA TYR A 80 0.24 -10.18 -0.99
C TYR A 80 -0.84 -9.23 -1.51
N ARG A 81 -0.49 -7.97 -1.78
CA ARG A 81 -1.40 -7.01 -2.42
C ARG A 81 -1.75 -7.44 -3.84
N PHE A 82 -0.75 -7.80 -4.64
CA PHE A 82 -0.94 -8.28 -6.01
C PHE A 82 -1.78 -9.56 -6.07
N LEU A 83 -1.49 -10.54 -5.20
CA LEU A 83 -2.30 -11.75 -5.09
C LEU A 83 -3.75 -11.48 -4.70
N GLY A 84 -3.96 -10.58 -3.73
CA GLY A 84 -5.30 -10.20 -3.27
C GLY A 84 -6.13 -9.55 -4.38
N THR A 85 -5.54 -8.61 -5.12
CA THR A 85 -6.22 -7.93 -6.24
C THR A 85 -6.50 -8.89 -7.39
N LEU A 86 -5.57 -9.80 -7.69
CA LEU A 86 -5.72 -10.75 -8.79
C LEU A 86 -6.76 -11.83 -8.48
N ALA A 87 -6.78 -12.34 -7.24
CA ALA A 87 -7.81 -13.27 -6.78
C ALA A 87 -9.20 -12.60 -6.71
N GLY A 88 -9.28 -11.38 -6.16
CA GLY A 88 -10.53 -10.64 -6.05
C GLY A 88 -11.13 -10.27 -7.41
N SER A 89 -10.31 -9.80 -8.35
CA SER A 89 -10.74 -9.53 -9.73
C SER A 89 -11.16 -10.79 -10.46
N ALA A 90 -10.38 -11.87 -10.41
CA ALA A 90 -10.69 -13.13 -11.08
C ALA A 90 -12.03 -13.72 -10.61
N VAL A 91 -12.27 -13.75 -9.29
CA VAL A 91 -13.54 -14.23 -8.74
C VAL A 91 -14.68 -13.29 -9.11
N MET A 92 -14.46 -11.98 -9.09
CA MET A 92 -15.52 -11.05 -9.47
C MET A 92 -15.91 -11.19 -10.94
N VAL A 93 -14.93 -11.33 -11.84
CA VAL A 93 -15.19 -11.60 -13.27
C VAL A 93 -15.98 -12.90 -13.44
N ALA A 94 -15.63 -13.96 -12.71
CA ALA A 94 -16.37 -15.22 -12.74
C ALA A 94 -17.81 -15.06 -12.23
N LEU A 95 -18.02 -14.31 -11.13
CA LEU A 95 -19.35 -14.06 -10.58
C LEU A 95 -20.21 -13.20 -11.51
N ILE A 96 -19.64 -12.17 -12.13
CA ILE A 96 -20.34 -11.35 -13.14
C ILE A 96 -20.70 -12.24 -14.34
N ALA A 97 -19.76 -13.06 -14.86
CA ALA A 97 -20.03 -13.93 -16.00
C ALA A 97 -21.14 -14.96 -15.74
N LEU A 98 -21.23 -15.51 -14.52
CA LEU A 98 -22.25 -16.51 -14.17
C LEU A 98 -23.60 -15.89 -13.75
N PHE A 99 -23.58 -14.73 -13.10
CA PHE A 99 -24.77 -14.20 -12.39
C PHE A 99 -25.13 -12.75 -12.74
N ALA A 100 -24.57 -12.15 -13.79
CA ALA A 100 -24.87 -10.76 -14.20
C ALA A 100 -26.38 -10.47 -14.37
N GLN A 101 -27.18 -11.46 -14.77
CA GLN A 101 -28.62 -11.29 -14.96
C GLN A 101 -29.45 -11.41 -13.68
N ASN A 102 -28.93 -12.02 -12.59
CA ASN A 102 -29.67 -12.27 -11.36
C ASN A 102 -28.98 -11.65 -10.14
N THR A 103 -29.42 -10.44 -9.78
CA THR A 103 -28.89 -9.64 -8.66
C THR A 103 -28.89 -10.37 -7.31
N GLU A 104 -29.92 -11.17 -7.01
CA GLU A 104 -30.01 -11.90 -5.74
C GLU A 104 -28.94 -12.98 -5.59
N LEU A 105 -28.70 -13.76 -6.65
CA LEU A 105 -27.66 -14.81 -6.68
C LEU A 105 -26.25 -14.21 -6.67
N PHE A 106 -26.09 -13.05 -7.32
CA PHE A 106 -24.84 -12.30 -7.31
C PHE A 106 -24.50 -11.79 -5.90
N LEU A 107 -25.46 -11.15 -5.21
CA LEU A 107 -25.27 -10.68 -3.84
C LEU A 107 -25.00 -11.83 -2.86
N GLY A 108 -25.71 -12.95 -2.99
CA GLY A 108 -25.46 -14.14 -2.19
C GLY A 108 -24.02 -14.66 -2.36
N SER A 109 -23.58 -14.80 -3.61
CA SER A 109 -22.23 -15.27 -3.95
C SER A 109 -21.13 -14.30 -3.50
N LEU A 110 -21.38 -12.98 -3.61
CA LEU A 110 -20.47 -11.94 -3.12
C LEU A 110 -20.33 -11.98 -1.60
N THR A 111 -21.44 -12.17 -0.88
CA THR A 111 -21.45 -12.27 0.58
C THR A 111 -20.71 -13.53 1.04
N LEU A 112 -20.88 -14.66 0.35
CA LEU A 112 -20.11 -15.89 0.60
C LEU A 112 -18.61 -15.69 0.36
N TRP A 113 -18.23 -15.02 -0.72
CA TRP A 113 -16.84 -14.71 -1.02
C TRP A 113 -16.20 -13.82 0.04
N VAL A 114 -16.88 -12.73 0.42
CA VAL A 114 -16.41 -11.81 1.47
C VAL A 114 -16.34 -12.53 2.82
N GLY A 115 -17.32 -13.37 3.14
CA GLY A 115 -17.30 -14.21 4.34
C GLY A 115 -16.12 -15.19 4.37
N LEU A 116 -15.84 -15.85 3.25
CA LEU A 116 -14.70 -16.76 3.10
C LEU A 116 -13.36 -16.02 3.20
N CYS A 117 -13.26 -14.84 2.58
CA CYS A 117 -12.09 -13.96 2.73
C CYS A 117 -11.89 -13.52 4.18
N THR A 118 -12.97 -13.17 4.88
CA THR A 118 -12.92 -12.74 6.29
C THR A 118 -12.53 -13.89 7.21
N ALA A 119 -13.07 -15.08 6.99
CA ALA A 119 -12.68 -16.30 7.71
C ALA A 119 -11.22 -16.69 7.45
N GLY A 120 -10.75 -16.55 6.19
CA GLY A 120 -9.34 -16.74 5.83
C GLY A 120 -8.43 -15.72 6.52
N ALA A 121 -8.81 -14.44 6.54
CA ALA A 121 -8.09 -13.39 7.24
C ALA A 121 -8.02 -13.63 8.75
N ALA A 122 -9.08 -14.14 9.37
CA ALA A 122 -9.11 -14.49 10.78
C ALA A 122 -8.21 -15.70 11.11
N ARG A 123 -8.05 -16.64 10.17
CA ARG A 123 -7.24 -17.86 10.35
C ARG A 123 -5.75 -17.65 10.13
N TYR A 124 -5.35 -16.72 9.25
CA TYR A 124 -3.94 -16.45 8.95
C TYR A 124 -3.49 -15.12 9.58
N ARG A 125 -2.64 -15.16 10.62
CA ARG A 125 -1.97 -13.95 11.12
C ARG A 125 -0.78 -13.55 10.23
N ASN A 126 -0.41 -12.26 10.23
CA ASN A 126 0.64 -11.60 9.41
C ASN A 126 0.16 -11.07 8.03
N PHE A 127 1.09 -10.81 7.11
CA PHE A 127 0.83 -10.20 5.79
C PHE A 127 -0.20 -10.93 4.91
N ARG A 128 -0.48 -12.20 5.22
CA ARG A 128 -1.49 -13.03 4.54
C ARG A 128 -2.92 -12.55 4.81
N ALA A 129 -3.23 -12.11 6.04
CA ALA A 129 -4.54 -11.53 6.36
C ALA A 129 -4.84 -10.29 5.49
N TYR A 130 -3.81 -9.48 5.23
CA TYR A 130 -3.94 -8.29 4.39
C TYR A 130 -4.37 -8.64 2.97
N GLY A 131 -3.80 -9.70 2.37
CA GLY A 131 -4.20 -10.19 1.06
C GLY A 131 -5.67 -10.64 0.99
N PHE A 132 -6.15 -11.34 2.03
CA PHE A 132 -7.56 -11.78 2.10
C PHE A 132 -8.53 -10.61 2.26
N VAL A 133 -8.22 -9.63 3.12
CA VAL A 133 -9.05 -8.43 3.28
C VAL A 133 -9.09 -7.63 1.98
N LEU A 134 -7.95 -7.49 1.31
CA LEU A 134 -7.86 -6.78 0.04
C LEU A 134 -8.62 -7.51 -1.09
N ALA A 135 -8.62 -8.83 -1.11
CA ALA A 135 -9.41 -9.63 -2.05
C ALA A 135 -10.92 -9.41 -1.86
N GLY A 136 -11.40 -9.29 -0.61
CA GLY A 136 -12.78 -8.94 -0.31
C GLY A 136 -13.13 -7.51 -0.72
N TYR A 137 -12.24 -6.55 -0.43
CA TYR A 137 -12.45 -5.13 -0.78
C TYR A 137 -12.48 -4.91 -2.30
N THR A 138 -11.57 -5.53 -3.04
CA THR A 138 -11.51 -5.45 -4.51
C THR A 138 -12.73 -6.10 -5.16
N ALA A 139 -13.17 -7.26 -4.64
CA ALA A 139 -14.43 -7.87 -5.05
C ALA A 139 -15.60 -6.91 -4.85
N ALA A 140 -15.73 -6.26 -3.67
CA ALA A 140 -16.77 -5.28 -3.44
C ALA A 140 -16.67 -4.05 -4.37
N MET A 141 -15.46 -3.52 -4.60
CA MET A 141 -15.24 -2.38 -5.50
C MET A 141 -15.65 -2.66 -6.94
N ILE A 142 -15.46 -3.89 -7.43
CA ILE A 142 -15.82 -4.27 -8.81
C ILE A 142 -17.29 -4.72 -8.87
N GLY A 143 -17.77 -5.42 -7.84
CA GLY A 143 -19.12 -6.01 -7.86
C GLY A 143 -20.25 -5.02 -7.59
N LEU A 144 -20.05 -4.00 -6.76
CA LEU A 144 -21.05 -2.96 -6.52
C LEU A 144 -21.40 -2.12 -7.76
N PRO A 145 -20.44 -1.61 -8.55
CA PRO A 145 -20.78 -0.91 -9.79
C PRO A 145 -21.36 -1.85 -10.85
N ALA A 146 -21.00 -3.14 -10.84
CA ALA A 146 -21.60 -4.13 -11.74
C ALA A 146 -23.12 -4.30 -11.52
N LEU A 147 -23.59 -4.11 -10.29
CA LEU A 147 -25.03 -4.12 -9.96
C LEU A 147 -25.75 -2.83 -10.36
N ALA A 148 -25.05 -1.69 -10.28
CA ALA A 148 -25.63 -0.38 -10.61
C ALA A 148 -25.74 -0.15 -12.13
N HIS A 149 -24.78 -0.66 -12.90
CA HIS A 149 -24.73 -0.55 -14.36
C HIS A 149 -24.22 -1.86 -14.99
N PRO A 150 -25.10 -2.85 -15.26
CA PRO A 150 -24.69 -4.15 -15.81
C PRO A 150 -23.97 -4.06 -17.15
N GLU A 151 -24.26 -3.03 -17.96
CA GLU A 151 -23.59 -2.73 -19.24
C GLU A 151 -22.08 -2.42 -19.08
N GLY A 152 -21.66 -1.90 -17.92
CA GLY A 152 -20.29 -1.42 -17.66
C GLY A 152 -19.46 -2.31 -16.72
N ALA A 153 -20.07 -3.37 -16.19
CA ALA A 153 -19.46 -4.28 -15.21
C ALA A 153 -18.17 -4.94 -15.71
N PHE A 154 -18.17 -5.39 -16.97
CA PHE A 154 -17.00 -6.04 -17.58
C PHE A 154 -15.85 -5.05 -17.76
N MET A 155 -16.14 -3.81 -18.16
CA MET A 155 -15.13 -2.75 -18.26
C MET A 155 -14.58 -2.42 -16.87
N ALA A 156 -15.43 -2.25 -15.85
CA ALA A 156 -14.98 -1.98 -14.47
C ALA A 156 -14.08 -3.08 -13.86
N ALA A 157 -14.19 -4.33 -14.32
CA ALA A 157 -13.36 -5.44 -13.86
C ALA A 157 -11.99 -5.53 -14.56
N VAL A 158 -11.85 -4.93 -15.74
CA VAL A 158 -10.62 -4.92 -16.56
C VAL A 158 -9.70 -3.75 -16.16
N TRP A 159 -10.22 -2.70 -15.53
CA TRP A 159 -9.48 -1.46 -15.16
C TRP A 159 -9.02 -1.42 -13.70
#